data_AF-A0A4P6EKV0-F1
#
_entry.id   AF-A0A4P6EKV0-F1
#
_cell.length_a   1.000
_cell.length_b   1.000
_cell.length_c   1.000
_cell.angle_alpha   90.00
_cell.angle_beta   90.00
_cell.angle_gamma   90.00
#
_symmetry.space_group_name_H-M   'P 1'
#
loop_
_entity.id
_entity.type
_entity.pdbx_description
1 polymer ?
#
loop_
_entity_poly.entity_id
_entity_poly.type
_entity_poly.pdbx_seq_one_letter_code
_entity_poly.pdbx_strand_id
1 'polypeptide(L)'
;MPREAYRQRILDVADPSGIETPGLVDDLIAYLPTAAAWDFLAGYATRQWLTVTDAVIPASWAGIVANAPPGSLADGTSAVTLTGVRHRAGVWEGDPVQERFSVELTVFVVCEPTYPTCHVLRLSAPGTALR
;
A
#
# COMPACT_ATOMS: atom_id res chain seq x y z
N MET A 1 14.35 -12.75 2.83
CA MET A 1 14.41 -11.85 1.65
C MET A 1 14.82 -10.47 2.11
N PRO A 2 15.66 -9.74 1.36
CA PRO A 2 16.01 -8.37 1.68
C PRO A 2 14.78 -7.44 1.66
N ARG A 3 14.78 -6.39 2.49
CA ARG A 3 13.76 -5.33 2.50
C ARG A 3 13.44 -4.81 1.09
N GLU A 4 14.48 -4.56 0.29
CA GLU A 4 14.33 -4.01 -1.06
C GLU A 4 13.57 -4.95 -2.00
N ALA A 5 13.67 -6.27 -1.81
CA ALA A 5 12.91 -7.22 -2.63
C ALA A 5 11.39 -7.12 -2.39
N TYR A 6 10.95 -6.71 -1.20
CA TYR A 6 9.53 -6.44 -0.94
C TYR A 6 9.07 -5.12 -1.55
N ARG A 7 9.92 -4.08 -1.49
CA ARG A 7 9.67 -2.82 -2.18
C ARG A 7 9.51 -3.04 -3.69
N GLN A 8 10.44 -3.79 -4.29
CA GLN A 8 10.44 -4.05 -5.72
C GLN A 8 9.16 -4.75 -6.20
N ARG A 9 8.61 -5.71 -5.43
CA ARG A 9 7.35 -6.38 -5.79
C ARG A 9 6.16 -5.43 -5.95
N ILE A 10 6.14 -4.31 -5.23
CA ILE A 10 5.10 -3.29 -5.40
C ILE A 10 5.41 -2.41 -6.61
N LEU A 11 6.69 -2.09 -6.83
CA LEU A 11 7.12 -1.32 -7.99
C LEU A 11 6.93 -2.08 -9.31
N ASP A 12 6.97 -3.41 -9.29
CA ASP A 12 6.74 -4.26 -10.47
C ASP A 12 5.29 -4.16 -11.00
N VAL A 13 4.35 -3.69 -10.16
CA VAL A 13 2.95 -3.45 -10.54
C VAL A 13 2.59 -1.96 -10.55
N ALA A 14 3.60 -1.08 -10.48
CA ALA A 14 3.39 0.36 -10.55
C ALA A 14 3.00 0.82 -11.96
N ASP A 15 2.63 2.10 -12.06
CA ASP A 15 2.36 2.79 -13.32
C ASP A 15 3.53 2.63 -14.33
N PRO A 16 3.30 2.00 -15.50
CA PRO A 16 4.32 1.83 -16.52
C PRO A 16 4.83 3.14 -17.12
N SER A 17 4.06 4.24 -17.05
CA SER A 17 4.51 5.55 -17.51
C SER A 17 5.67 6.11 -16.66
N GLY A 18 5.75 5.68 -15.41
CA GLY A 18 6.71 6.17 -14.43
C GLY A 18 6.35 7.52 -13.81
N ILE A 19 5.23 8.15 -14.18
CA ILE A 19 4.83 9.48 -13.71
C ILE A 19 4.59 9.47 -12.18
N GLU A 20 3.81 8.51 -11.68
CA GLU A 20 3.49 8.41 -10.25
C GLU A 20 4.53 7.63 -9.43
N THR A 21 5.49 6.98 -10.09
CA THR A 21 6.49 6.11 -9.43
C THR A 21 7.30 6.81 -8.34
N PRO A 22 7.79 8.06 -8.50
CA PRO A 22 8.46 8.78 -7.41
C PRO A 22 7.56 8.94 -6.18
N GLY A 23 6.28 9.29 -6.38
CA GLY A 23 5.30 9.41 -5.30
C GLY A 23 5.03 8.07 -4.61
N LEU A 24 4.89 6.99 -5.38
CA LEU A 24 4.73 5.64 -4.82
C LEU A 24 5.94 5.20 -3.99
N VAL A 25 7.16 5.54 -4.43
CA VAL A 25 8.38 5.25 -3.66
C VAL A 25 8.36 5.96 -2.30
N ASP A 26 7.92 7.21 -2.27
CA ASP A 26 7.80 7.98 -1.04
C ASP A 26 6.71 7.40 -0.12
N ASP A 27 5.56 7.02 -0.69
CA ASP A 27 4.47 6.41 0.09
C ASP A 27 4.91 5.11 0.78
N LEU A 28 5.75 4.30 0.13
CA LEU A 28 6.26 3.03 0.68
C LEU A 28 7.13 3.19 1.94
N ILE A 29 7.63 4.41 2.23
CA ILE A 29 8.35 4.71 3.47
C ILE A 29 7.44 4.49 4.69
N ALA A 30 6.12 4.73 4.56
CA ALA A 30 5.16 4.50 5.63
C ALA A 30 4.86 3.01 5.89
N TYR A 31 5.25 2.13 4.96
CA TYR A 31 4.93 0.69 5.00
C TYR A 31 6.11 -0.18 5.42
N LEU A 32 7.31 0.19 4.97
CA LEU A 32 8.51 -0.59 5.18
C LEU A 32 9.36 0.04 6.30
N PRO A 33 9.84 -0.76 7.28
CA PRO A 33 10.75 -0.25 8.29
C PRO A 33 12.05 0.23 7.64
N THR A 34 12.86 1.03 8.35
CA THR A 34 14.20 1.41 7.88
C THR A 34 15.09 0.17 7.72
N ALA A 35 16.21 0.27 6.99
CA ALA A 35 17.14 -0.85 6.84
C ALA A 35 17.66 -1.36 8.21
N ALA A 36 18.05 -0.45 9.10
CA ALA A 36 18.50 -0.80 10.45
C ALA A 36 17.39 -1.48 11.27
N ALA A 37 16.15 -1.00 11.20
CA ALA A 37 15.02 -1.63 11.88
C ALA A 37 14.68 -3.00 11.27
N TRP A 38 14.81 -3.16 9.95
CA TRP A 38 14.64 -4.45 9.28
C TRP A 38 15.63 -5.49 9.80
N ASP A 39 16.91 -5.12 9.88
CA ASP A 39 17.98 -6.02 10.37
C ASP A 39 17.78 -6.37 11.85
N PHE A 40 17.40 -5.39 12.67
CA PHE A 40 17.05 -5.62 14.07
C PHE A 40 15.88 -6.60 14.21
N LEU A 41 14.79 -6.39 13.47
CA LEU A 41 13.58 -7.22 13.53
C LEU A 41 13.84 -8.65 13.00
N ALA A 42 14.76 -8.81 12.05
CA ALA A 42 15.16 -10.12 11.55
C ALA A 42 15.76 -11.02 12.65
N GLY A 43 16.45 -10.43 13.63
CA GLY A 43 16.96 -11.16 14.81
C GLY A 43 15.87 -11.82 15.67
N TYR A 44 14.64 -11.29 15.61
CA TYR A 44 13.47 -11.85 16.33
C TYR A 44 12.60 -12.72 15.43
N ALA A 45 13.11 -13.17 14.28
CA ALA A 45 12.34 -13.91 13.28
C ALA A 45 11.03 -13.21 12.89
N THR A 46 11.01 -11.87 12.91
CA THR A 46 9.79 -11.09 12.74
C THR A 46 9.21 -11.28 11.34
N ARG A 47 7.90 -11.53 11.27
CA ARG A 47 7.08 -11.57 10.06
C ARG A 47 5.96 -10.57 10.20
N GLN A 48 5.67 -9.85 9.11
CA GLN A 48 4.54 -8.93 9.04
C GLN A 48 3.76 -9.19 7.75
N TRP A 49 2.44 -9.22 7.85
CA TRP A 49 1.56 -9.39 6.70
C TRP A 49 0.24 -8.65 6.93
N LEU A 50 -0.47 -8.39 5.83
CA LEU A 50 -1.79 -7.77 5.84
C LEU A 50 -2.81 -8.79 5.34
N THR A 51 -3.85 -9.03 6.14
CA THR A 51 -5.05 -9.74 5.70
C THR A 51 -6.06 -8.69 5.29
N VAL A 52 -6.35 -8.57 3.99
CA VAL A 52 -7.40 -7.69 3.49
C VAL A 52 -8.74 -8.39 3.67
N THR A 53 -9.69 -7.71 4.30
CA THR A 53 -11.03 -8.23 4.57
C THR A 53 -12.09 -7.55 3.71
N ASP A 54 -11.83 -6.34 3.25
CA ASP A 54 -12.73 -5.59 2.37
C ASP A 54 -11.95 -4.65 1.45
N ALA A 55 -12.52 -4.35 0.29
CA ALA A 55 -11.96 -3.47 -0.72
C ALA A 55 -13.09 -2.74 -1.46
N VAL A 56 -13.22 -1.44 -1.22
CA VAL A 56 -14.33 -0.62 -1.74
C VAL A 56 -13.82 0.67 -2.35
N ILE A 57 -14.51 1.18 -3.36
CA ILE A 57 -14.32 2.57 -3.79
C ILE A 57 -15.08 3.45 -2.80
N PRO A 58 -14.42 4.36 -2.06
CA PRO A 58 -15.08 5.18 -1.05
C PRO A 58 -16.05 6.16 -1.73
N ALA A 59 -17.15 6.48 -1.05
CA ALA A 59 -18.19 7.34 -1.61
C ALA A 59 -17.69 8.75 -1.94
N SER A 60 -16.69 9.25 -1.18
CA SER A 60 -16.05 10.53 -1.47
C SER A 60 -15.26 10.57 -2.77
N TRP A 61 -14.86 9.42 -3.34
CA TRP A 61 -14.11 9.37 -4.58
C TRP A 61 -14.84 10.06 -5.73
N ALA A 62 -16.16 9.85 -5.84
CA ALA A 62 -16.97 10.51 -6.87
C ALA A 62 -16.90 12.05 -6.77
N GLY A 63 -16.89 12.57 -5.54
CA GLY A 63 -16.71 14.00 -5.28
C GLY A 63 -15.31 14.50 -5.66
N ILE A 64 -14.27 13.71 -5.41
CA ILE A 64 -12.90 14.05 -5.83
C ILE A 64 -12.79 14.12 -7.35
N VAL A 65 -13.31 13.12 -8.06
CA VAL A 65 -13.31 13.08 -9.53
C VAL A 65 -14.05 14.28 -10.12
N ALA A 66 -15.22 14.64 -9.57
CA ALA A 66 -16.01 15.76 -10.05
C ALA A 66 -15.32 17.13 -9.88
N ASN A 67 -14.40 17.26 -8.92
CA ASN A 67 -13.68 18.50 -8.62
C ASN A 67 -12.21 18.47 -9.09
N ALA A 68 -11.75 17.37 -9.68
CA ALA A 68 -10.39 17.24 -10.17
C ALA A 68 -10.18 18.16 -11.40
N PRO A 69 -9.05 18.89 -11.49
CA PRO A 69 -8.72 19.65 -12.70
C PRO A 69 -8.74 18.73 -13.94
N PRO A 70 -9.20 19.21 -15.11
CA PRO A 70 -9.20 18.41 -16.33
C PRO A 70 -7.81 17.84 -16.64
N GLY A 71 -7.74 16.53 -16.90
CA GLY A 71 -6.48 15.82 -17.20
C GLY A 71 -5.58 15.55 -15.99
N SER A 72 -5.98 15.90 -14.77
CA SER A 72 -5.20 15.59 -13.55
C SER A 72 -5.33 14.13 -13.09
N LEU A 73 -6.36 13.42 -13.56
CA LEU A 73 -6.54 11.99 -13.34
C LEU A 73 -6.61 11.30 -14.71
N ALA A 74 -5.84 10.22 -14.88
CA ALA A 74 -5.97 9.37 -16.06
C ALA A 74 -7.33 8.65 -16.06
N ASP A 75 -7.86 8.36 -17.24
CA ASP A 75 -9.11 7.62 -17.36
C ASP A 75 -8.98 6.23 -16.71
N GLY A 76 -10.01 5.80 -15.97
CA GLY A 76 -9.94 4.54 -15.23
C GLY A 76 -9.16 4.63 -13.91
N THR A 77 -8.72 5.83 -13.48
CA THR A 77 -8.18 6.04 -12.13
C THR A 77 -9.27 5.86 -11.08
N SER A 78 -8.98 5.10 -10.03
CA SER A 78 -9.87 4.89 -8.89
C SER A 78 -9.11 4.85 -7.57
N ALA A 79 -9.72 5.38 -6.51
CA ALA A 79 -9.30 5.15 -5.13
C ALA A 79 -10.00 3.89 -4.60
N VAL A 80 -9.23 2.94 -4.08
CA VAL A 80 -9.74 1.72 -3.43
C VAL A 80 -9.31 1.74 -1.97
N THR A 81 -10.27 1.89 -1.07
CA THR A 81 -10.05 1.77 0.37
C THR A 81 -10.11 0.30 0.76
N LEU A 82 -8.98 -0.19 1.26
CA LEU A 82 -8.83 -1.52 1.82
C LEU A 82 -9.03 -1.46 3.33
N THR A 83 -9.87 -2.35 3.84
CA THR A 83 -9.98 -2.63 5.28
C THR A 83 -9.35 -3.98 5.55
N GLY A 84 -8.63 -4.11 6.66
CA GLY A 84 -8.00 -5.37 7.00
C GLY A 84 -7.37 -5.41 8.38
N VAL A 85 -6.58 -6.46 8.58
CA VAL A 85 -5.82 -6.70 9.80
C VAL A 85 -4.34 -6.85 9.45
N ARG A 86 -3.51 -5.95 9.96
CA ARG A 86 -2.06 -6.10 9.93
C ARG A 86 -1.64 -7.02 11.07
N HIS A 87 -0.92 -8.07 10.73
CA HIS A 87 -0.36 -9.01 11.67
C HIS A 87 1.14 -8.78 11.80
N ARG A 88 1.66 -8.95 13.02
CA ARG A 88 3.08 -9.08 13.28
C ARG A 88 3.29 -10.29 14.16
N ALA A 89 4.25 -11.13 13.82
CA ALA A 89 4.63 -12.28 14.63
C ALA A 89 6.15 -12.36 14.72
N GLY A 90 6.68 -12.93 15.79
CA GLY A 90 8.11 -13.09 16.00
C GLY A 90 8.39 -14.05 17.16
N VAL A 91 9.63 -14.05 17.62
CA VAL A 91 10.10 -14.83 18.77
C VAL A 91 10.75 -13.87 19.76
N TRP A 92 10.33 -13.92 21.02
CA TRP A 92 10.90 -13.14 22.12
C TRP A 92 11.31 -14.09 23.25
N GLU A 93 12.58 -14.05 23.67
CA GLU A 93 13.14 -14.97 24.69
C GLU A 93 12.88 -16.47 24.44
N GLY A 94 12.71 -16.86 23.17
CA GLY A 94 12.41 -18.24 22.77
C GLY A 94 10.91 -18.53 22.59
N ASP A 95 10.03 -17.65 23.04
CA ASP A 95 8.58 -17.83 22.95
C ASP A 95 7.99 -17.11 21.72
N PRO A 96 7.06 -17.74 20.98
CA PRO A 96 6.34 -17.09 19.90
C PRO A 96 5.45 -15.96 20.41
N VAL A 97 5.55 -14.78 19.78
CA VAL A 97 4.71 -13.61 20.07
C VAL A 97 3.95 -13.18 18.81
N GLN A 98 2.73 -12.67 18.98
CA GLN A 98 1.93 -12.12 17.88
C GLN A 98 1.13 -10.89 18.30
N GLU A 99 0.97 -9.96 17.37
CA GLU A 99 0.14 -8.76 17.49
C GLU A 99 -0.73 -8.59 16.26
N ARG A 100 -1.89 -7.96 16.45
CA ARG A 100 -2.88 -7.70 15.39
C ARG A 100 -3.37 -6.27 15.50
N PHE A 101 -3.47 -5.60 14.35
CA PHE A 101 -3.88 -4.21 14.26
C PHE A 101 -4.91 -4.08 13.16
N SER A 102 -6.12 -3.62 13.49
CA SER A 102 -7.07 -3.18 12.48
C SER A 102 -6.47 -2.01 11.70
N VAL A 103 -6.62 -2.03 10.40
CA VAL A 103 -6.06 -1.01 9.51
C VAL A 103 -6.98 -0.75 8.34
N GLU A 104 -7.04 0.51 7.95
CA GLU A 104 -7.62 0.96 6.69
C GLU A 104 -6.55 1.71 5.92
N LEU A 105 -6.49 1.55 4.60
CA LEU A 105 -5.59 2.30 3.73
C LEU A 105 -6.22 2.45 2.34
N THR A 106 -5.79 3.45 1.58
CA THR A 106 -6.26 3.67 0.22
C THR A 106 -5.15 3.38 -0.78
N VAL A 107 -5.48 2.59 -1.79
CA VAL A 107 -4.66 2.35 -2.98
C VAL A 107 -5.27 3.13 -4.13
N PHE A 108 -4.50 4.00 -4.75
CA PHE A 108 -4.88 4.63 -6.00
C PHE A 108 -4.38 3.75 -7.14
N VAL A 109 -5.30 3.32 -8.00
CA VAL A 109 -5.00 2.46 -9.15
C VAL A 109 -5.50 3.09 -10.43
N VAL A 110 -4.87 2.75 -11.54
CA VAL A 110 -5.37 3.04 -12.90
C VAL A 110 -5.52 1.72 -13.65
N CYS A 111 -6.67 1.52 -14.29
CA CYS A 111 -6.97 0.31 -15.05
C CYS A 111 -7.40 0.70 -16.48
N GLU A 112 -8.31 -0.05 -17.08
CA GLU A 112 -8.93 0.33 -18.34
C GLU A 112 -9.72 1.65 -18.17
N PRO A 113 -9.73 2.53 -19.18
CA PRO A 113 -9.18 2.33 -20.53
C PRO A 113 -7.70 2.72 -20.69
N THR A 114 -7.04 3.31 -19.68
CA THR A 114 -5.64 3.75 -19.83
C THR A 114 -4.66 2.56 -19.97
N TYR A 115 -4.88 1.48 -19.22
CA TYR A 115 -4.08 0.25 -19.31
C TYR A 115 -4.96 -1.00 -19.36
N PRO A 116 -4.52 -2.08 -20.04
CA PRO A 116 -5.27 -3.35 -20.10
C PRO A 116 -5.29 -4.10 -18.76
N THR A 117 -4.39 -3.75 -17.84
CA THR A 117 -4.32 -4.27 -16.47
C THR A 117 -4.25 -3.12 -15.48
N CYS A 118 -4.67 -3.35 -14.24
CA CYS A 118 -4.57 -2.35 -13.19
C CYS A 118 -3.12 -2.15 -12.73
N HIS A 119 -2.73 -0.89 -12.54
CA HIS A 119 -1.43 -0.48 -12.03
C HIS A 119 -1.59 0.41 -10.79
N VAL A 120 -0.68 0.27 -9.84
CA VAL A 120 -0.66 1.09 -8.62
C VAL A 120 -0.03 2.45 -8.94
N LEU A 121 -0.77 3.51 -8.63
CA LEU A 121 -0.31 4.89 -8.72
C LEU A 121 0.31 5.34 -7.40
N ARG A 122 -0.47 5.27 -6.32
CA ARG A 122 -0.15 5.86 -5.01
C ARG A 122 -0.74 5.03 -3.87
N LEU A 123 -0.18 5.19 -2.68
CA LEU A 123 -0.67 4.56 -1.44
C LEU A 123 -0.86 5.64 -0.37
N SER A 124 -1.99 5.62 0.33
CA SER A 124 -2.10 6.36 1.60
C SER A 124 -1.23 5.69 2.66
N ALA A 125 -0.89 6.38 3.75
CA ALA A 125 -0.32 5.70 4.91
C ALA A 125 -1.37 4.75 5.56
N PRO A 126 -0.93 3.69 6.25
CA PRO A 126 -1.82 2.88 7.07
C PRO A 126 -2.55 3.73 8.11
N GLY A 127 -3.88 3.61 8.19
CA GLY A 127 -4.74 4.38 9.09
C GLY A 127 -5.18 5.75 8.55
N THR A 128 -4.81 6.10 7.31
CA THR A 128 -5.18 7.38 6.68
C THR A 128 -6.04 7.17 5.44
N ALA A 129 -6.94 6.18 5.48
CA ALA A 129 -7.82 5.87 4.36
C ALA A 129 -8.76 7.03 4.01
N LEU A 130 -9.02 7.17 2.73
CA LEU A 130 -10.10 7.97 2.19
C LEU A 130 -11.45 7.34 2.58
N ARG A 131 -12.40 8.16 3.04
CA ARG A 131 -13.73 7.75 3.51
C ARG A 131 -14.81 8.28 2.60
#